data_AF-A0A1F3SS92-F1
#
_entry.id   AF-A0A1F3SS92-F1
#
_cell.length_a   1.000
_cell.length_b   1.000
_cell.length_c   1.000
_cell.angle_alpha   90.00
_cell.angle_beta   90.00
_cell.angle_gamma   90.00
#
_symmetry.space_group_name_H-M   'P 1'
#
loop_
_entity.id
_entity.type
_entity.pdbx_description
1 polymer ?
#
loop_
_entity_poly.entity_id
_entity_poly.type
_entity_poly.pdbx_seq_one_letter_code
_entity_poly.pdbx_strand_id
1 'polypeptide(L)'
;MSAGQLATIEKLVVQGNMKAAHLLLRPLLKKRIERKLVVTLANLARRAHLPEYAVAILHHIVRPSLHSPIHATDAEIGEYAASLNAIGAAHEADKLLSEVDSDKFPNALLFRGYVHIWQWDWEGAVPYLEQYCKLPNVDPHMRFWGSVNLAQSLMHGCADLVWARTLLTEVVANTGLEQYRHLHKNAHLGMAQVQILAQEWEQAQSTIKYLQQKELKDDDQTFDLVLEQWKSIAQLSRGNLNLAPLRKVRAQFEVLKRWENVRSCDYYEAICTHDTKLLTQLYFGTTYPAMRKRILTILGGEQKIPLNYQWSFFRQASSHAAIIDLQNGVNNLGPSFLKEGQIPQRLLQTLGQDFYKPMRISELHERLYPKQFYHPTAAPDRLYQALKRLRSWLGQNHIPLAIKEDSGFYSLDSTQGCLIQLAKDVSTPALKFKLAQQLAKLQNHFFTSSISAAKVPSVLGVSQRSSIRILNELCRHGRIERIHKGPKTYYRLRPA
;
A
#
# COMPACT_ATOMS: atom_id res chain seq x y z
N MET A 1 -23.35 -10.54 25.72
CA MET A 1 -22.91 -9.17 25.40
C MET A 1 -24.16 -8.38 25.06
N SER A 2 -24.44 -7.25 25.72
CA SER A 2 -25.68 -6.51 25.46
C SER A 2 -25.49 -5.50 24.33
N ALA A 3 -26.57 -5.21 23.60
CA ALA A 3 -26.59 -4.15 22.60
C ALA A 3 -26.22 -2.77 23.19
N GLY A 4 -26.60 -2.51 24.45
CA GLY A 4 -26.25 -1.28 25.17
C GLY A 4 -24.75 -1.06 25.34
N GLN A 5 -23.98 -2.14 25.57
CA GLN A 5 -22.52 -2.05 25.67
C GLN A 5 -21.89 -1.66 24.33
N LEU A 6 -22.35 -2.26 23.22
CA LEU A 6 -21.87 -1.90 21.88
C LEU A 6 -22.23 -0.45 21.51
N ALA A 7 -23.43 0.00 21.86
CA ALA A 7 -23.85 1.39 21.64
C ALA A 7 -22.98 2.39 22.42
N THR A 8 -22.54 2.03 23.63
CA THR A 8 -21.60 2.84 24.40
C THR A 8 -20.24 2.92 23.72
N ILE A 9 -19.73 1.80 23.19
CA ILE A 9 -18.46 1.78 22.46
C ILE A 9 -18.57 2.61 21.16
N GLU A 10 -19.67 2.46 20.41
CA GLU A 10 -19.96 3.27 19.21
C GLU A 10 -19.90 4.76 19.54
N LYS A 11 -20.59 5.19 20.62
CA LYS A 11 -20.56 6.59 21.06
C LYS A 11 -19.13 7.07 21.35
N LEU A 12 -18.32 6.28 22.04
CA LEU A 12 -16.93 6.63 22.32
C LEU A 12 -16.07 6.72 21.05
N VAL A 13 -16.26 5.80 20.09
CA VAL A 13 -15.55 5.82 18.80
C VAL A 13 -15.95 7.05 18.00
N VAL A 14 -17.24 7.38 17.92
CA VAL A 14 -17.75 8.58 17.24
C VAL A 14 -17.22 9.85 17.88
N GLN A 15 -17.06 9.87 19.21
CA GLN A 15 -16.52 11.00 19.96
C GLN A 15 -14.98 11.07 19.95
N GLY A 16 -14.28 10.16 19.27
CA GLY A 16 -12.81 10.16 19.25
C GLY A 16 -12.14 9.62 20.53
N ASN A 17 -12.90 9.16 21.53
CA ASN A 17 -12.34 8.66 22.80
C ASN A 17 -11.86 7.20 22.67
N MET A 18 -10.78 7.03 21.89
CA MET A 18 -10.24 5.71 21.53
C MET A 18 -9.72 4.94 22.75
N LYS A 19 -9.12 5.63 23.72
CA LYS A 19 -8.61 4.99 24.95
C LYS A 19 -9.73 4.33 25.74
N ALA A 20 -10.86 5.01 25.94
CA ALA A 20 -12.02 4.43 26.63
C ALA A 20 -12.66 3.31 25.80
N ALA A 21 -12.79 3.49 24.48
CA ALA A 21 -13.30 2.46 23.59
C ALA A 21 -12.45 1.17 23.66
N HIS A 22 -11.11 1.29 23.69
CA HIS A 22 -10.20 0.15 23.84
C HIS A 22 -10.40 -0.60 25.15
N LEU A 23 -10.56 0.11 26.26
CA LEU A 23 -10.79 -0.48 27.57
C LEU A 23 -12.07 -1.32 27.60
N LEU A 24 -13.13 -0.87 26.92
CA LEU A 24 -14.39 -1.60 26.82
C LEU A 24 -14.35 -2.75 25.79
N LEU A 25 -13.59 -2.60 24.70
CA LEU A 25 -13.47 -3.61 23.64
C LEU A 25 -12.64 -4.81 24.07
N ARG A 26 -11.48 -4.61 24.72
CA ARG A 26 -10.52 -5.69 25.03
C ARG A 26 -11.13 -6.89 25.79
N PRO A 27 -11.97 -6.71 26.84
CA PRO A 27 -12.59 -7.84 27.52
C PRO A 27 -13.60 -8.61 26.67
N LEU A 28 -14.23 -7.96 25.69
CA LEU A 28 -15.23 -8.59 24.81
C LEU A 28 -14.59 -9.59 23.85
N LEU A 29 -13.34 -9.35 23.45
CA LEU A 29 -12.58 -10.21 22.54
C LEU A 29 -12.29 -11.61 23.08
N LYS A 30 -12.37 -11.79 24.41
CA LYS A 30 -12.15 -13.07 25.09
C LYS A 30 -13.44 -13.86 25.30
N LYS A 31 -14.61 -13.27 24.99
CA LYS A 31 -15.91 -13.89 25.21
C LYS A 31 -16.42 -14.54 23.92
N ARG A 32 -17.23 -15.59 24.06
CA ARG A 32 -18.01 -16.11 22.94
C ARG A 32 -19.02 -15.04 22.51
N ILE A 33 -18.93 -14.60 21.26
CA ILE A 33 -19.80 -13.57 20.67
C ILE A 33 -20.89 -14.26 19.86
N GLU A 34 -22.14 -13.83 20.03
CA GLU A 34 -23.25 -14.29 19.18
C GLU A 34 -23.02 -13.83 17.74
N ARG A 35 -23.24 -14.72 16.76
CA ARG A 35 -22.96 -14.43 15.34
C ARG A 35 -23.59 -13.13 14.84
N LYS A 36 -24.82 -12.82 15.25
CA LYS A 36 -25.51 -11.56 14.86
C LYS A 36 -24.80 -10.27 15.31
N LEU A 37 -23.87 -10.36 16.27
CA LEU A 37 -23.13 -9.20 16.81
C LEU A 37 -21.67 -9.15 16.32
N VAL A 38 -21.16 -10.16 15.61
CA VAL A 38 -19.73 -10.26 15.25
C VAL A 38 -19.31 -9.16 14.29
N VAL A 39 -20.15 -8.83 13.29
CA VAL A 39 -19.87 -7.77 12.32
C VAL A 39 -19.82 -6.41 13.02
N THR A 40 -20.81 -6.11 13.88
CA THR A 40 -20.84 -4.86 14.65
C THR A 40 -19.60 -4.72 15.55
N LEU A 41 -19.21 -5.79 16.25
CA LEU A 41 -18.03 -5.76 17.11
C LEU A 41 -16.73 -5.61 16.29
N ALA A 42 -16.61 -6.29 15.15
CA ALA A 42 -15.46 -6.17 14.26
C ALA A 42 -15.35 -4.74 13.68
N ASN A 43 -16.47 -4.17 13.25
CA ASN A 43 -16.54 -2.78 12.78
C ASN A 43 -16.07 -1.78 13.85
N LEU A 44 -16.56 -1.93 15.08
CA LEU A 44 -16.14 -1.11 16.22
C LEU A 44 -14.65 -1.28 16.53
N ALA A 45 -14.14 -2.51 16.51
CA ALA A 45 -12.72 -2.76 16.72
C ALA A 45 -11.85 -2.09 15.64
N ARG A 46 -12.21 -2.21 14.36
CA ARG A 46 -11.48 -1.57 13.26
C ARG A 46 -11.50 -0.04 13.38
N ARG A 47 -12.68 0.55 13.60
CA ARG A 47 -12.83 2.02 13.74
C ARG A 47 -12.15 2.55 14.99
N ALA A 48 -12.04 1.73 16.03
CA ALA A 48 -11.23 2.01 17.21
C ALA A 48 -9.73 1.76 16.98
N HIS A 49 -9.20 1.68 15.76
CA HIS A 49 -7.78 1.42 15.50
C HIS A 49 -7.24 0.10 16.08
N LEU A 50 -8.09 -0.94 16.14
CA LEU A 50 -7.71 -2.31 16.48
C LEU A 50 -8.10 -3.30 15.38
N PRO A 51 -7.70 -3.06 14.11
CA PRO A 51 -8.13 -3.88 12.98
C PRO A 51 -7.66 -5.35 13.06
N GLU A 52 -6.55 -5.65 13.74
CA GLU A 52 -6.07 -7.02 13.95
C GLU A 52 -7.08 -7.85 14.74
N TYR A 53 -7.80 -7.23 15.69
CA TYR A 53 -8.86 -7.91 16.43
C TYR A 53 -10.09 -8.13 15.57
N ALA A 54 -10.44 -7.19 14.69
CA ALA A 54 -11.53 -7.37 13.74
C ALA A 54 -11.25 -8.54 12.78
N VAL A 55 -10.01 -8.65 12.28
CA VAL A 55 -9.54 -9.81 11.51
C VAL A 55 -9.66 -11.09 12.34
N ALA A 56 -9.18 -11.10 13.59
CA ALA A 56 -9.24 -12.29 14.45
C ALA A 56 -10.68 -12.74 14.75
N ILE A 57 -11.60 -11.81 15.01
CA ILE A 57 -13.04 -12.09 15.26
C ILE A 57 -13.65 -12.80 14.05
N LEU A 58 -13.44 -12.29 12.84
CA LEU A 58 -14.12 -12.75 11.64
C LEU A 58 -13.39 -13.89 10.91
N HIS A 59 -12.12 -14.14 11.22
CA HIS A 59 -11.27 -15.08 10.48
C HIS A 59 -11.90 -16.48 10.33
N HIS A 60 -12.38 -17.07 11.42
CA HIS A 60 -12.95 -18.42 11.41
C HIS A 60 -14.30 -18.53 10.66
N ILE A 61 -14.97 -17.39 10.43
CA ILE A 61 -16.23 -17.32 9.69
C ILE A 61 -15.94 -17.18 8.19
N VAL A 62 -15.01 -16.29 7.82
CA VAL A 62 -14.67 -15.99 6.41
C VAL A 62 -13.69 -17.03 5.82
N ARG A 63 -12.83 -17.61 6.66
CA ARG A 63 -11.88 -18.68 6.31
C ARG A 63 -12.16 -19.92 7.18
N PRO A 64 -13.34 -20.55 7.03
CA PRO A 64 -13.69 -21.73 7.83
C PRO A 64 -12.73 -22.88 7.53
N SER A 65 -12.50 -23.74 8.52
CA SER A 65 -11.76 -24.98 8.29
C SER A 65 -12.56 -25.92 7.38
N LEU A 66 -11.86 -26.77 6.62
CA LEU A 66 -12.49 -27.78 5.76
C LEU A 66 -13.47 -28.70 6.51
N HIS A 67 -13.25 -28.91 7.81
CA HIS A 67 -14.05 -29.79 8.66
C HIS A 67 -15.31 -29.13 9.23
N SER A 68 -15.47 -27.81 9.08
CA SER A 68 -16.62 -27.07 9.60
C SER A 68 -16.94 -25.91 8.65
N PRO A 69 -17.52 -26.20 7.47
CA PRO A 69 -17.85 -25.17 6.51
C PRO A 69 -18.89 -24.22 7.10
N ILE A 70 -18.56 -22.93 7.11
CA ILE A 70 -19.47 -21.85 7.47
C ILE A 70 -19.56 -20.93 6.27
N HIS A 71 -20.77 -20.65 5.79
CA HIS A 71 -20.97 -19.64 4.76
C HIS A 71 -21.00 -18.27 5.41
N ALA A 72 -19.97 -17.46 5.15
CA ALA A 72 -19.95 -16.06 5.56
C ALA A 72 -20.97 -15.26 4.75
N THR A 73 -21.60 -14.29 5.41
CA THR A 73 -22.46 -13.29 4.77
C THR A 73 -21.61 -12.20 4.10
N ASP A 74 -22.21 -11.46 3.17
CA ASP A 74 -21.60 -10.31 2.50
C ASP A 74 -21.04 -9.26 3.50
N ALA A 75 -21.77 -9.01 4.59
CA ALA A 75 -21.35 -8.10 5.64
C ALA A 75 -20.14 -8.64 6.44
N GLU A 76 -20.08 -9.96 6.70
CA GLU A 76 -18.94 -10.60 7.37
C GLU A 76 -17.68 -10.55 6.48
N ILE A 77 -17.82 -10.82 5.18
CA ILE A 77 -16.72 -10.77 4.21
C ILE A 77 -16.23 -9.31 4.05
N GLY A 78 -17.15 -8.37 3.84
CA GLY A 78 -16.82 -6.97 3.62
C GLY A 78 -16.11 -6.33 4.82
N GLU A 79 -16.56 -6.60 6.04
CA GLU A 79 -15.90 -6.07 7.25
C GLU A 79 -14.55 -6.74 7.54
N TYR A 80 -14.41 -8.05 7.25
CA TYR A 80 -13.11 -8.73 7.33
C TYR A 80 -12.11 -8.15 6.34
N ALA A 81 -12.53 -7.92 5.09
CA ALA A 81 -11.69 -7.33 4.05
C ALA A 81 -11.31 -5.87 4.37
N ALA A 82 -12.23 -5.05 4.87
CA ALA A 82 -11.91 -3.71 5.35
C ALA A 82 -10.84 -3.71 6.45
N SER A 83 -10.87 -4.73 7.32
CA SER A 83 -9.90 -4.92 8.40
C SER A 83 -8.54 -5.39 7.88
N LEU A 84 -8.52 -6.30 6.89
CA LEU A 84 -7.29 -6.69 6.18
C LEU A 84 -6.62 -5.51 5.48
N ASN A 85 -7.41 -4.68 4.80
CA ASN A 85 -6.90 -3.45 4.19
C ASN A 85 -6.25 -2.56 5.26
N ALA A 86 -6.90 -2.38 6.41
CA ALA A 86 -6.44 -1.49 7.49
C ALA A 86 -5.11 -1.94 8.14
N ILE A 87 -4.74 -3.21 7.97
CA ILE A 87 -3.44 -3.75 8.36
C ILE A 87 -2.46 -3.89 7.19
N GLY A 88 -2.83 -3.47 5.98
CA GLY A 88 -1.97 -3.47 4.80
C GLY A 88 -1.97 -4.77 3.99
N ALA A 89 -2.88 -5.71 4.25
CA ALA A 89 -3.13 -6.88 3.39
C ALA A 89 -4.14 -6.50 2.28
N ALA A 90 -3.72 -5.56 1.44
CA ALA A 90 -4.60 -4.86 0.52
C ALA A 90 -5.02 -5.72 -0.69
N HIS A 91 -4.13 -6.58 -1.18
CA HIS A 91 -4.46 -7.46 -2.32
C HIS A 91 -5.49 -8.53 -1.91
N GLU A 92 -5.33 -9.13 -0.74
CA GLU A 92 -6.34 -10.05 -0.22
C GLU A 92 -7.68 -9.35 0.03
N ALA A 93 -7.64 -8.13 0.58
CA ALA A 93 -8.84 -7.33 0.82
C ALA A 93 -9.62 -7.04 -0.46
N ASP A 94 -8.98 -6.55 -1.53
CA ASP A 94 -9.66 -6.25 -2.80
C ASP A 94 -10.27 -7.51 -3.42
N LYS A 95 -9.54 -8.64 -3.39
CA LYS A 95 -10.07 -9.92 -3.88
C LYS A 95 -11.35 -10.30 -3.16
N LEU A 96 -11.37 -10.25 -1.83
CA LEU A 96 -12.56 -10.58 -1.05
C LEU A 96 -13.71 -9.60 -1.31
N LEU A 97 -13.42 -8.30 -1.39
CA LEU A 97 -14.45 -7.31 -1.68
C LEU A 97 -15.06 -7.45 -3.08
N SER A 98 -14.32 -8.00 -4.04
CA SER A 98 -14.84 -8.29 -5.38
C SER A 98 -15.85 -9.45 -5.39
N GLU A 99 -15.90 -10.26 -4.33
CA GLU A 99 -16.83 -11.39 -4.17
C GLU A 99 -18.12 -10.97 -3.43
N VAL A 100 -18.18 -9.75 -2.88
CA VAL A 100 -19.31 -9.25 -2.07
C VAL A 100 -20.40 -8.65 -2.95
N ASP A 101 -21.66 -9.02 -2.68
CA ASP A 101 -22.83 -8.41 -3.29
C ASP A 101 -23.05 -6.99 -2.75
N SER A 102 -22.76 -5.98 -3.58
CA SER A 102 -22.87 -4.56 -3.20
C SER A 102 -24.31 -4.09 -2.97
N ASP A 103 -25.32 -4.79 -3.50
CA ASP A 103 -26.72 -4.43 -3.24
C ASP A 103 -27.12 -4.84 -1.82
N LYS A 104 -26.55 -5.94 -1.31
CA LYS A 104 -26.75 -6.40 0.08
C LYS A 104 -25.85 -5.69 1.08
N PHE A 105 -24.62 -5.37 0.68
CA PHE A 105 -23.65 -4.68 1.52
C PHE A 105 -22.93 -3.55 0.76
N PRO A 106 -23.58 -2.37 0.59
CA PRO A 106 -23.04 -1.25 -0.19
C PRO A 106 -21.64 -0.79 0.19
N ASN A 107 -21.30 -0.88 1.49
CA ASN A 107 -19.99 -0.51 2.01
C ASN A 107 -18.83 -1.27 1.37
N ALA A 108 -19.07 -2.42 0.72
CA ALA A 108 -18.04 -3.10 -0.06
C ALA A 108 -17.40 -2.19 -1.12
N LEU A 109 -18.21 -1.40 -1.84
CA LEU A 109 -17.72 -0.46 -2.85
C LEU A 109 -16.87 0.65 -2.24
N LEU A 110 -17.32 1.22 -1.11
CA LEU A 110 -16.55 2.22 -0.36
C LEU A 110 -15.20 1.65 0.11
N PHE A 111 -15.19 0.42 0.62
CA PHE A 111 -13.97 -0.24 1.06
C PHE A 111 -13.01 -0.55 -0.09
N ARG A 112 -13.52 -0.90 -1.28
CA ARG A 112 -12.66 -1.04 -2.48
C ARG A 112 -12.04 0.28 -2.88
N GLY A 113 -12.82 1.37 -2.86
CA GLY A 113 -12.29 2.72 -3.03
C GLY A 113 -11.12 3.01 -2.08
N TYR A 114 -11.23 2.63 -0.80
CA TYR A 114 -10.15 2.78 0.17
C TYR A 114 -8.92 1.91 -0.12
N VAL A 115 -9.08 0.70 -0.66
CA VAL A 115 -7.93 -0.13 -1.07
C VAL A 115 -7.10 0.62 -2.11
N HIS A 116 -7.76 1.17 -3.13
CA HIS A 116 -7.10 1.92 -4.20
C HIS A 116 -6.47 3.23 -3.69
N ILE A 117 -7.19 4.00 -2.87
CA ILE A 117 -6.67 5.25 -2.26
C ILE A 117 -5.40 5.00 -1.44
N TRP A 118 -5.37 3.96 -0.59
CA TRP A 118 -4.18 3.65 0.22
C TRP A 118 -2.99 3.15 -0.58
N GLN A 119 -3.21 2.73 -1.82
CA GLN A 119 -2.17 2.39 -2.79
C GLN A 119 -1.85 3.54 -3.75
N TRP A 120 -2.29 4.78 -3.43
CA TRP A 120 -2.12 5.96 -4.30
C TRP A 120 -2.78 5.83 -5.69
N ASP A 121 -3.67 4.85 -5.87
CA ASP A 121 -4.43 4.63 -7.10
C ASP A 121 -5.76 5.38 -7.07
N TRP A 122 -5.67 6.71 -7.01
CA TRP A 122 -6.84 7.59 -6.97
C TRP A 122 -7.75 7.39 -8.18
N GLU A 123 -7.18 7.17 -9.37
CA GLU A 123 -7.93 6.90 -10.61
C GLU A 123 -8.72 5.58 -10.49
N GLY A 124 -8.09 4.50 -10.02
CA GLY A 124 -8.76 3.21 -9.81
C GLY A 124 -9.85 3.22 -8.73
N ALA A 125 -9.85 4.19 -7.81
CA ALA A 125 -10.89 4.33 -6.79
C ALA A 125 -12.21 4.91 -7.34
N VAL A 126 -12.16 5.72 -8.40
CA VAL A 126 -13.31 6.49 -8.92
C VAL A 126 -14.52 5.60 -9.26
N PRO A 127 -14.40 4.51 -10.04
CA PRO A 127 -15.57 3.72 -10.45
C PRO A 127 -16.36 3.17 -9.26
N TYR A 128 -15.67 2.73 -8.21
CA TYR A 128 -16.30 2.16 -7.02
C TYR A 128 -16.99 3.23 -6.17
N LEU A 129 -16.34 4.38 -5.99
CA LEU A 129 -16.88 5.47 -5.19
C LEU A 129 -18.06 6.16 -5.89
N GLU A 130 -18.02 6.28 -7.21
CA GLU A 130 -19.13 6.77 -8.02
C GLU A 130 -20.35 5.83 -7.92
N GLN A 131 -20.14 4.53 -8.11
CA GLN A 131 -21.21 3.53 -7.97
C GLN A 131 -21.80 3.57 -6.55
N TYR A 132 -20.95 3.63 -5.52
CA TYR A 132 -21.38 3.72 -4.13
C TYR A 132 -22.28 4.93 -3.86
N CYS A 133 -21.92 6.11 -4.38
CA CYS A 133 -22.72 7.33 -4.18
C CYS A 133 -24.10 7.26 -4.85
N LYS A 134 -24.23 6.47 -5.92
CA LYS A 134 -25.48 6.28 -6.69
C LYS A 134 -26.43 5.24 -6.07
N LEU A 135 -25.97 4.41 -5.12
CA LEU A 135 -26.82 3.38 -4.53
C LEU A 135 -27.93 3.98 -3.65
N PRO A 136 -29.21 3.55 -3.83
CA PRO A 136 -30.34 4.14 -3.14
C PRO A 136 -30.41 3.78 -1.65
N ASN A 137 -29.85 2.62 -1.27
CA ASN A 137 -29.86 2.07 0.08
C ASN A 137 -28.68 2.52 0.95
N VAL A 138 -27.84 3.44 0.47
CA VAL A 138 -26.77 4.05 1.28
C VAL A 138 -27.35 5.16 2.14
N ASP A 139 -27.10 5.08 3.45
CA ASP A 139 -27.42 6.13 4.41
C ASP A 139 -26.88 7.50 3.96
N PRO A 140 -27.66 8.61 4.05
CA PRO A 140 -27.23 9.91 3.54
C PRO A 140 -25.89 10.40 4.09
N HIS A 141 -25.62 10.19 5.39
CA HIS A 141 -24.33 10.57 5.99
C HIS A 141 -23.18 9.74 5.42
N MET A 142 -23.40 8.44 5.23
CA MET A 142 -22.43 7.56 4.58
C MET A 142 -22.22 7.89 3.09
N ARG A 143 -23.24 8.39 2.39
CA ARG A 143 -23.13 8.87 1.00
C ARG A 143 -22.22 10.10 0.90
N PHE A 144 -22.32 11.04 1.85
CA PHE A 144 -21.42 12.19 1.89
C PHE A 144 -19.96 11.80 2.16
N TRP A 145 -19.71 10.80 3.01
CA TRP A 145 -18.36 10.23 3.16
C TRP A 145 -17.84 9.67 1.84
N GLY A 146 -18.67 8.92 1.11
CA GLY A 146 -18.33 8.47 -0.25
C GLY A 146 -18.01 9.64 -1.19
N SER A 147 -18.81 10.70 -1.14
CA SER A 147 -18.68 11.88 -2.00
C SER A 147 -17.38 12.66 -1.75
N VAL A 148 -16.97 12.83 -0.48
CA VAL A 148 -15.68 13.47 -0.15
C VAL A 148 -14.50 12.64 -0.70
N ASN A 149 -14.54 11.32 -0.55
CA ASN A 149 -13.49 10.45 -1.07
C ASN A 149 -13.49 10.38 -2.61
N LEU A 150 -14.67 10.44 -3.23
CA LEU A 150 -14.82 10.54 -4.68
C LEU A 150 -14.19 11.84 -5.19
N ALA A 151 -14.50 12.97 -4.55
CA ALA A 151 -13.91 14.26 -4.91
C ALA A 151 -12.38 14.25 -4.79
N GLN A 152 -11.82 13.64 -3.74
CA GLN A 152 -10.37 13.44 -3.61
C GLN A 152 -9.78 12.59 -4.73
N SER A 153 -10.47 11.51 -5.10
CA SER A 153 -10.05 10.62 -6.18
C SER A 153 -10.08 11.32 -7.54
N LEU A 154 -11.12 12.11 -7.81
CA LEU A 154 -11.27 12.92 -9.01
C LEU A 154 -10.16 13.98 -9.13
N MET A 155 -9.88 14.73 -8.05
CA MET A 155 -8.87 15.79 -8.10
C MET A 155 -7.43 15.24 -8.22
N HIS A 156 -7.10 14.15 -7.49
CA HIS A 156 -5.72 13.62 -7.43
C HIS A 156 -5.41 12.58 -8.50
N GLY A 157 -6.42 11.86 -8.99
CA GLY A 157 -6.29 10.81 -9.99
C GLY A 157 -6.61 11.28 -11.41
N CYS A 158 -7.74 11.97 -11.58
CA CYS A 158 -8.27 12.33 -12.90
C CYS A 158 -8.06 13.81 -13.27
N ALA A 159 -7.61 14.65 -12.33
CA ALA A 159 -7.56 16.10 -12.47
C ALA A 159 -8.93 16.74 -12.81
N ASP A 160 -10.04 16.07 -12.48
CA ASP A 160 -11.40 16.63 -12.66
C ASP A 160 -11.78 17.52 -11.47
N LEU A 161 -11.23 18.74 -11.49
CA LEU A 161 -11.42 19.73 -10.43
C LEU A 161 -12.85 20.28 -10.37
N VAL A 162 -13.56 20.28 -11.50
CA VAL A 162 -14.93 20.82 -11.59
C VAL A 162 -15.89 19.89 -10.86
N TRP A 163 -15.87 18.60 -11.19
CA TRP A 163 -16.76 17.65 -10.55
C TRP A 163 -16.42 17.45 -9.07
N ALA A 164 -15.12 17.40 -8.74
CA ALA A 164 -14.68 17.37 -7.34
C ALA A 164 -15.24 18.55 -6.54
N ARG A 165 -15.23 19.77 -7.10
CA ARG A 165 -15.81 20.96 -6.46
C ARG A 165 -17.31 20.80 -6.24
N THR A 166 -18.06 20.37 -7.25
CA THR A 166 -19.51 20.18 -7.16
C THR A 166 -19.89 19.25 -5.99
N LEU A 167 -19.21 18.10 -5.88
CA LEU A 167 -19.44 17.15 -4.80
C LEU A 167 -19.12 17.76 -3.42
N LEU A 168 -18.00 18.47 -3.30
CA LEU A 168 -17.60 19.08 -2.03
C LEU A 168 -18.53 20.22 -1.62
N THR A 169 -19.03 21.02 -2.56
CA THR A 169 -20.03 22.06 -2.31
C THR A 169 -21.33 21.46 -1.80
N GLU A 170 -21.80 20.35 -2.39
CA GLU A 170 -22.99 19.63 -1.92
C GLU A 170 -22.80 19.13 -0.48
N VAL A 171 -21.65 18.52 -0.16
CA VAL A 171 -21.36 18.05 1.20
C VAL A 171 -21.32 19.23 2.19
N VAL A 172 -20.67 20.35 1.83
CA VAL A 172 -20.62 21.54 2.69
C VAL A 172 -22.03 22.11 2.94
N ALA A 173 -22.89 22.13 1.92
CA ALA A 173 -24.26 22.66 2.04
C ALA A 173 -25.17 21.80 2.95
N ASN A 174 -24.87 20.50 3.08
CA ASN A 174 -25.69 19.54 3.82
C ASN A 174 -25.04 19.06 5.13
N THR A 175 -23.93 19.67 5.53
CA THR A 175 -23.22 19.34 6.77
C THR A 175 -22.90 20.62 7.54
N GLY A 176 -22.61 20.51 8.83
CA GLY A 176 -22.25 21.67 9.65
C GLY A 176 -21.35 21.31 10.81
N LEU A 177 -21.00 22.31 11.61
CA LEU A 177 -20.19 22.09 12.82
C LEU A 177 -20.96 21.38 13.94
N GLU A 178 -22.29 21.53 13.95
CA GLU A 178 -23.18 20.86 14.91
C GLU A 178 -23.58 19.45 14.43
N GLN A 179 -23.64 19.25 13.11
CA GLN A 179 -24.07 18.00 12.49
C GLN A 179 -23.01 17.53 11.49
N TYR A 180 -22.39 16.39 11.78
CA TYR A 180 -21.32 15.81 10.95
C TYR A 180 -20.05 16.67 10.86
N ARG A 181 -19.64 17.27 11.99
CA ARG A 181 -18.46 18.14 12.12
C ARG A 181 -17.23 17.66 11.33
N HIS A 182 -16.81 16.41 11.50
CA HIS A 182 -15.61 15.86 10.83
C HIS A 182 -15.76 15.85 9.30
N LEU A 183 -16.95 15.52 8.80
CA LEU A 183 -17.24 15.48 7.38
C LEU A 183 -17.25 16.90 6.79
N HIS A 184 -17.86 17.86 7.50
CA HIS A 184 -17.87 19.27 7.11
C HIS A 184 -16.43 19.83 7.03
N LYS A 185 -15.59 19.53 8.02
CA LYS A 185 -14.16 19.89 8.04
C LYS A 185 -13.41 19.30 6.84
N ASN A 186 -13.59 18.00 6.58
CA ASN A 186 -12.94 17.32 5.47
C ASN A 186 -13.39 17.85 4.11
N ALA A 187 -14.67 18.22 3.96
CA ALA A 187 -15.20 18.81 2.74
C ALA A 187 -14.59 20.20 2.47
N HIS A 188 -14.51 21.07 3.49
CA HIS A 188 -13.81 22.35 3.37
C HIS A 188 -12.31 22.21 3.10
N LEU A 189 -11.65 21.24 3.73
CA LEU A 189 -10.25 20.94 3.43
C LEU A 189 -10.09 20.49 1.98
N GLY A 190 -10.96 19.60 1.48
CA GLY A 190 -11.00 19.21 0.07
C GLY A 190 -11.23 20.40 -0.86
N MET A 191 -12.11 21.34 -0.46
CA MET A 191 -12.37 22.57 -1.23
C MET A 191 -11.11 23.43 -1.35
N ALA A 192 -10.35 23.60 -0.26
CA ALA A 192 -9.07 24.29 -0.29
C ALA A 192 -8.07 23.61 -1.23
N GLN A 193 -8.02 22.27 -1.24
CA GLN A 193 -7.15 21.51 -2.17
C GLN A 193 -7.52 21.76 -3.62
N VAL A 194 -8.82 21.66 -3.96
CA VAL A 194 -9.32 21.94 -5.31
C VAL A 194 -8.96 23.36 -5.75
N GLN A 195 -9.16 24.35 -4.88
CA GLN A 195 -8.83 25.75 -5.16
C GLN A 195 -7.32 25.95 -5.37
N ILE A 196 -6.47 25.31 -4.57
CA ILE A 196 -5.00 25.33 -4.73
C ILE A 196 -4.60 24.72 -6.08
N LEU A 197 -5.13 23.54 -6.42
CA LEU A 197 -4.83 22.85 -7.67
C LEU A 197 -5.35 23.62 -8.91
N ALA A 198 -6.46 24.34 -8.75
CA ALA A 198 -7.03 25.23 -9.77
C ALA A 198 -6.36 26.63 -9.81
N GLN A 199 -5.37 26.90 -8.96
CA GLN A 199 -4.69 28.20 -8.82
C GLN A 199 -5.61 29.36 -8.39
N GLU A 200 -6.70 29.06 -7.68
CA GLU A 200 -7.66 30.01 -7.10
C GLU A 200 -7.21 30.47 -5.71
N TRP A 201 -6.14 31.24 -5.66
CA TRP A 201 -5.40 31.53 -4.42
C TRP A 201 -6.20 32.27 -3.34
N GLU A 202 -7.04 33.23 -3.74
CA GLU A 202 -7.83 34.03 -2.80
C GLU A 202 -8.94 33.19 -2.14
N GLN A 203 -9.58 32.33 -2.93
CA GLN A 203 -10.59 31.40 -2.46
C GLN A 203 -9.94 30.35 -1.54
N ALA A 204 -8.79 29.78 -1.94
CA ALA A 204 -8.03 28.86 -1.10
C ALA A 204 -7.65 29.47 0.25
N GLN A 205 -7.13 30.70 0.24
CA GLN A 205 -6.76 31.42 1.46
C GLN A 205 -7.97 31.70 2.36
N SER A 206 -9.10 32.07 1.77
CA SER A 206 -10.35 32.29 2.50
C SER A 206 -10.85 31.00 3.17
N THR A 207 -10.83 29.87 2.44
CA THR A 207 -11.20 28.55 2.98
C THR A 207 -10.27 28.09 4.10
N ILE A 208 -8.95 28.27 3.96
CA ILE A 208 -7.96 27.95 5.00
C ILE A 208 -8.19 28.82 6.24
N LYS A 209 -8.43 30.13 6.06
CA LYS A 209 -8.70 31.05 7.15
C LYS A 209 -9.99 30.67 7.88
N TYR A 210 -11.04 30.27 7.16
CA TYR A 210 -12.27 29.75 7.76
C TYR A 210 -12.00 28.54 8.66
N LEU A 211 -11.21 27.57 8.17
CA LEU A 211 -10.83 26.37 8.94
C LEU A 211 -10.00 26.70 10.19
N GLN A 212 -9.12 27.71 10.13
CA GLN A 212 -8.31 28.16 11.25
C GLN A 212 -9.11 28.97 12.29
N GLN A 213 -10.01 29.85 11.84
CA GLN A 213 -10.73 30.81 12.70
C GLN A 213 -11.85 30.19 13.52
N LYS A 214 -12.52 29.16 13.01
CA LYS A 214 -13.66 28.53 13.71
C LYS A 214 -13.24 27.68 14.91
N GLU A 215 -12.06 27.95 15.48
CA GLU A 215 -11.38 27.20 16.54
C GLU A 215 -11.75 25.73 16.50
N LEU A 216 -11.58 25.14 15.32
CA LEU A 216 -11.72 23.71 15.11
C LEU A 216 -10.50 22.98 15.69
N LYS A 217 -9.98 23.46 16.84
CA LYS A 217 -9.09 22.75 17.77
C LYS A 217 -9.83 21.50 18.22
N ASP A 218 -9.91 20.55 17.31
CA ASP A 218 -10.14 19.17 17.66
C ASP A 218 -8.87 18.68 18.33
N ASP A 219 -9.01 17.65 19.15
CA ASP A 219 -7.89 16.82 19.58
C ASP A 219 -7.27 16.03 18.39
N ASP A 220 -7.71 16.26 17.16
CA ASP A 220 -7.17 15.66 15.95
C ASP A 220 -5.98 16.45 15.39
N GLN A 221 -4.84 16.24 16.05
CA GLN A 221 -3.53 16.73 15.61
C GLN A 221 -3.22 16.38 14.15
N THR A 222 -3.78 15.29 13.59
CA THR A 222 -3.49 14.91 12.20
C THR A 222 -4.16 15.88 11.23
N PHE A 223 -5.41 16.28 11.50
CA PHE A 223 -6.13 17.23 10.66
C PHE A 223 -5.41 18.58 10.57
N ASP A 224 -4.95 19.11 11.70
CA ASP A 224 -4.25 20.39 11.76
C ASP A 224 -2.96 20.38 10.96
N LEU A 225 -2.20 19.27 11.02
CA LEU A 225 -1.00 19.10 10.22
C LEU A 225 -1.31 19.02 8.72
N VAL A 226 -2.40 18.37 8.32
CA VAL A 226 -2.80 18.33 6.90
C VAL A 226 -3.22 19.73 6.44
N LEU A 227 -3.90 20.51 7.27
CA LEU A 227 -4.23 21.90 6.95
C LEU A 227 -2.96 22.76 6.76
N GLU A 228 -2.00 22.66 7.67
CA GLU A 228 -0.72 23.39 7.56
C GLU A 228 0.14 22.88 6.38
N GLN A 229 0.05 21.59 6.04
CA GLN A 229 0.66 21.04 4.82
C GLN A 229 0.14 21.78 3.58
N TRP A 230 -1.18 21.84 3.41
CA TRP A 230 -1.81 22.47 2.24
C TRP A 230 -1.63 23.97 2.18
N LYS A 231 -1.62 24.66 3.33
CA LYS A 231 -1.22 26.06 3.43
C LYS A 231 0.22 26.29 2.93
N SER A 232 1.14 25.41 3.29
CA SER A 232 2.53 25.47 2.82
C SER A 232 2.63 25.20 1.31
N ILE A 233 1.88 24.21 0.80
CA ILE A 233 1.81 23.91 -0.64
C ILE A 233 1.25 25.10 -1.43
N ALA A 234 0.22 25.78 -0.92
CA ALA A 234 -0.35 26.97 -1.56
C ALA A 234 0.69 28.10 -1.69
N GLN A 235 1.51 28.31 -0.67
CA GLN A 235 2.59 29.30 -0.70
C GLN A 235 3.66 28.93 -1.73
N LEU A 236 4.10 27.66 -1.74
CA LEU A 236 5.09 27.16 -2.70
C LEU A 236 4.60 27.27 -4.14
N SER A 237 3.34 26.91 -4.39
CA SER A 237 2.72 26.96 -5.73
C SER A 237 2.58 28.39 -6.26
N ARG A 238 2.60 29.40 -5.39
CA ARG A 238 2.63 30.83 -5.73
C ARG A 238 4.04 31.38 -5.98
N GLY A 239 5.06 30.53 -5.97
CA GLY A 239 6.46 30.91 -6.19
C GLY A 239 7.22 31.31 -4.92
N ASN A 240 6.63 31.21 -3.72
CA ASN A 240 7.39 31.38 -2.48
C ASN A 240 8.16 30.10 -2.17
N LEU A 241 9.41 30.02 -2.61
CA LEU A 241 10.29 28.84 -2.47
C LEU A 241 10.79 28.58 -1.03
N ASN A 242 10.16 29.16 0.00
CA ASN A 242 10.48 28.85 1.39
C ASN A 242 9.96 27.45 1.77
N LEU A 243 10.86 26.46 1.77
CA LEU A 243 10.55 25.07 2.11
C LEU A 243 10.43 24.79 3.61
N ALA A 244 10.85 25.71 4.47
CA ALA A 244 10.92 25.46 5.91
C ALA A 244 9.56 25.09 6.54
N PRO A 245 8.43 25.75 6.21
CA PRO A 245 7.11 25.38 6.74
C PRO A 245 6.69 23.95 6.37
N LEU A 246 6.83 23.56 5.09
CA LEU A 246 6.45 22.24 4.62
C LEU A 246 7.33 21.14 5.24
N ARG A 247 8.65 21.38 5.32
CA ARG A 247 9.59 20.44 5.95
C ARG A 247 9.35 20.29 7.46
N LYS A 248 8.90 21.35 8.14
CA LYS A 248 8.47 21.26 9.55
C LYS A 248 7.25 20.35 9.69
N VAL A 249 6.22 20.54 8.85
CA VAL A 249 5.02 19.68 8.85
C VAL A 249 5.37 18.23 8.54
N ARG A 250 6.23 18.01 7.54
CA ARG A 250 6.77 16.68 7.19
C ARG A 250 7.40 15.99 8.40
N ALA A 251 8.27 16.68 9.15
CA ALA A 251 8.91 16.12 10.35
C ALA A 251 7.90 15.78 11.45
N GLN A 252 6.82 16.57 11.60
CA GLN A 252 5.75 16.27 12.54
C GLN A 252 4.95 15.03 12.14
N PHE A 253 4.68 14.83 10.84
CA PHE A 253 4.07 13.60 10.35
C PHE A 253 4.95 12.37 10.58
N GLU A 254 6.27 12.52 10.45
CA GLU A 254 7.24 11.46 10.74
C GLU A 254 7.19 11.03 12.22
N VAL A 255 7.14 11.99 13.15
CA VAL A 255 6.94 11.72 14.59
C VAL A 255 5.62 10.98 14.86
N LEU A 256 4.55 11.37 14.17
CA LEU A 256 3.23 10.72 14.28
C LEU A 256 3.12 9.43 13.46
N LYS A 257 4.20 8.98 12.80
CA LYS A 257 4.23 7.79 11.94
C LYS A 257 3.16 7.82 10.82
N ARG A 258 2.87 9.03 10.31
CA ARG A 258 1.97 9.28 9.17
C ARG A 258 2.76 9.28 7.86
N TRP A 259 3.32 8.12 7.54
CA TRP A 259 4.27 7.93 6.43
C TRP A 259 3.75 8.37 5.07
N GLU A 260 2.44 8.18 4.83
CA GLU A 260 1.78 8.60 3.59
C GLU A 260 1.75 10.14 3.44
N ASN A 261 1.58 10.86 4.57
CA ASN A 261 1.65 12.32 4.59
C ASN A 261 3.09 12.83 4.46
N VAL A 262 4.08 12.12 5.03
CA VAL A 262 5.50 12.40 4.77
C VAL A 262 5.79 12.30 3.28
N ARG A 263 5.33 11.22 2.63
CA ARG A 263 5.50 11.02 1.18
C ARG A 263 4.77 12.09 0.37
N SER A 264 3.59 12.51 0.80
CA SER A 264 2.85 13.60 0.17
C SER A 264 3.57 14.95 0.29
N CYS A 265 4.18 15.26 1.42
CA CYS A 265 5.01 16.47 1.56
C CYS A 265 6.16 16.46 0.55
N ASP A 266 6.91 15.36 0.46
CA ASP A 266 8.04 15.24 -0.46
C ASP A 266 7.57 15.31 -1.93
N TYR A 267 6.43 14.70 -2.26
CA TYR A 267 5.84 14.76 -3.59
C TYR A 267 5.50 16.20 -4.02
N TYR A 268 4.82 16.97 -3.17
CA TYR A 268 4.50 18.36 -3.49
C TYR A 268 5.70 19.30 -3.43
N GLU A 269 6.66 19.07 -2.52
CA GLU A 269 7.96 19.76 -2.54
C GLU A 269 8.64 19.56 -3.89
N ALA A 270 8.74 18.32 -4.38
CA ALA A 270 9.41 18.01 -5.63
C ALA A 270 8.71 18.64 -6.85
N ILE A 271 7.38 18.66 -6.87
CA ILE A 271 6.61 19.27 -7.96
C ILE A 271 6.76 20.79 -7.96
N CYS A 272 6.57 21.45 -6.81
CA CYS A 272 6.60 22.92 -6.75
C CYS A 272 8.00 23.49 -7.01
N THR A 273 9.05 22.70 -6.76
CA THR A 273 10.45 23.11 -6.97
C THR A 273 11.08 22.53 -8.23
N HIS A 274 10.35 21.70 -8.98
CA HIS A 274 10.87 20.91 -10.09
C HIS A 274 12.13 20.07 -9.72
N ASP A 275 12.21 19.59 -8.48
CA ASP A 275 13.32 18.77 -8.00
C ASP A 275 13.23 17.33 -8.56
N THR A 276 13.88 17.13 -9.70
CA THR A 276 13.96 15.83 -10.38
C THR A 276 14.68 14.76 -9.54
N LYS A 277 15.60 15.14 -8.64
CA LYS A 277 16.27 14.19 -7.75
C LYS A 277 15.30 13.66 -6.71
N LEU A 278 14.51 14.54 -6.11
CA LEU A 278 13.48 14.15 -5.14
C LEU A 278 12.37 13.32 -5.81
N LEU A 279 11.94 13.67 -7.02
CA LEU A 279 11.02 12.84 -7.81
C LEU A 279 11.60 11.44 -8.09
N THR A 280 12.88 11.36 -8.46
CA THR A 280 13.56 10.08 -8.66
C THR A 280 13.61 9.26 -7.37
N GLN A 281 13.95 9.89 -6.24
CA GLN A 281 13.91 9.25 -4.93
C GLN A 281 12.51 8.71 -4.60
N LEU A 282 11.46 9.48 -4.85
CA LEU A 282 10.07 9.06 -4.65
C LEU A 282 9.69 7.87 -5.54
N TYR A 283 10.15 7.85 -6.80
CA TYR A 283 9.90 6.75 -7.73
C TYR A 283 10.44 5.42 -7.20
N PHE A 284 11.70 5.42 -6.74
CA PHE A 284 12.35 4.24 -6.17
C PHE A 284 11.89 3.91 -4.75
N GLY A 285 11.49 4.93 -3.99
CA GLY A 285 11.09 4.81 -2.59
C GLY A 285 9.62 4.50 -2.35
N THR A 286 8.83 4.31 -3.41
CA THR A 286 7.42 3.92 -3.31
C THR A 286 7.20 2.55 -3.91
N THR A 287 6.30 1.78 -3.30
CA THR A 287 5.85 0.48 -3.81
C THR A 287 4.62 0.57 -4.69
N TYR A 288 4.04 1.77 -4.83
CA TYR A 288 2.76 2.00 -5.45
C TYR A 288 2.89 2.29 -6.96
N PRO A 289 2.37 1.43 -7.86
CA PRO A 289 2.49 1.62 -9.30
C PRO A 289 1.84 2.92 -9.79
N ALA A 290 0.67 3.28 -9.25
CA ALA A 290 -0.04 4.51 -9.62
C ALA A 290 0.78 5.76 -9.30
N MET A 291 1.48 5.79 -8.15
CA MET A 291 2.37 6.89 -7.82
C MET A 291 3.57 6.97 -8.77
N ARG A 292 4.17 5.82 -9.13
CA ARG A 292 5.25 5.79 -10.13
C ARG A 292 4.79 6.32 -11.48
N LYS A 293 3.60 5.91 -11.96
CA LYS A 293 2.98 6.43 -13.19
C LYS A 293 2.87 7.96 -13.15
N ARG A 294 2.39 8.54 -12.05
CA ARG A 294 2.28 10.01 -11.88
C ARG A 294 3.65 10.70 -11.94
N ILE A 295 4.65 10.16 -11.25
CA ILE A 295 6.02 10.70 -11.27
C ILE A 295 6.60 10.65 -12.69
N LEU A 296 6.37 9.56 -13.42
CA LEU A 296 6.81 9.42 -14.81
C LEU A 296 6.15 10.47 -15.72
N THR A 297 4.86 10.73 -15.55
CA THR A 297 4.17 11.81 -16.28
C THR A 297 4.83 13.17 -16.02
N ILE A 298 5.15 13.49 -14.76
CA ILE A 298 5.80 14.76 -14.39
C ILE A 298 7.20 14.87 -14.98
N LEU A 299 7.98 13.78 -14.95
CA LEU A 299 9.34 13.77 -15.51
C LEU A 299 9.37 13.74 -17.04
N GLY A 300 8.25 13.41 -17.69
CA GLY A 300 8.17 13.28 -19.15
C GLY A 300 8.57 11.90 -19.69
N GLY A 301 8.42 10.84 -18.90
CA GLY A 301 8.57 9.45 -19.32
C GLY A 301 9.68 8.66 -18.62
N GLU A 302 9.69 7.34 -18.85
CA GLU A 302 10.59 6.37 -18.20
C GLU A 302 12.08 6.54 -18.52
N GLN A 303 12.41 7.13 -19.66
CA GLN A 303 13.78 7.39 -20.10
C GLN A 303 14.51 8.40 -19.20
N LYS A 304 13.77 9.13 -18.35
CA LYS A 304 14.32 10.09 -17.39
C LYS A 304 14.69 9.45 -16.06
N ILE A 305 14.20 8.24 -15.80
CA ILE A 305 14.53 7.49 -14.59
C ILE A 305 15.78 6.63 -14.85
N PRO A 306 16.81 6.68 -13.99
CA PRO A 306 18.00 5.85 -14.16
C PRO A 306 17.66 4.36 -14.02
N LEU A 307 18.44 3.50 -14.66
CA LEU A 307 18.26 2.04 -14.54
C LEU A 307 18.53 1.53 -13.12
N ASN A 308 19.48 2.16 -12.43
CA ASN A 308 19.86 1.84 -11.07
C ASN A 308 19.80 3.11 -10.21
N TYR A 309 19.33 2.97 -8.98
CA TYR A 309 19.33 4.01 -7.97
C TYR A 309 20.08 3.53 -6.74
N GLN A 310 20.99 4.37 -6.26
CA GLN A 310 21.73 4.13 -5.02
C GLN A 310 21.11 4.97 -3.92
N TRP A 311 20.52 4.31 -2.95
CA TRP A 311 19.95 4.93 -1.77
C TRP A 311 20.94 4.83 -0.61
N SER A 312 21.17 5.96 0.07
CA SER A 312 22.00 6.05 1.26
C SER A 312 21.15 6.40 2.46
N PHE A 313 21.34 5.71 3.58
CA PHE A 313 20.76 6.10 4.87
C PHE A 313 21.42 7.36 5.45
N PHE A 314 22.65 7.66 5.03
CA PHE A 314 23.42 8.81 5.49
C PHE A 314 23.41 9.93 4.46
N ARG A 315 23.41 11.18 4.94
CA ARG A 315 23.50 12.38 4.08
C ARG A 315 24.82 12.47 3.32
N GLN A 316 25.89 11.84 3.81
CA GLN A 316 27.18 11.77 3.13
C GLN A 316 27.57 10.32 2.93
N ALA A 317 27.69 9.91 1.66
CA ALA A 317 28.21 8.59 1.32
C ALA A 317 29.72 8.56 1.59
N SER A 318 30.17 7.57 2.37
CA SER A 318 31.60 7.25 2.44
C SER A 318 32.03 6.61 1.12
N SER A 319 33.23 6.94 0.63
CA SER A 319 33.82 6.30 -0.56
C SER A 319 34.03 4.79 -0.40
N HIS A 320 33.96 4.27 0.84
CA HIS A 320 34.12 2.86 1.19
C HIS A 320 32.79 2.23 1.68
N ALA A 321 31.64 2.79 1.28
CA ALA A 321 30.35 2.23 1.69
C ALA A 321 30.11 0.84 1.08
N ALA A 322 29.57 -0.07 1.89
CA ALA A 322 29.11 -1.37 1.41
C ALA A 322 27.95 -1.16 0.42
N ILE A 323 28.01 -1.77 -0.75
CA ILE A 323 26.94 -1.74 -1.75
C ILE A 323 26.16 -3.04 -1.64
N ILE A 324 24.85 -2.93 -1.43
CA ILE A 324 23.94 -4.07 -1.24
C ILE A 324 22.89 -4.01 -2.34
N ASP A 325 22.93 -4.99 -3.24
CA ASP A 325 21.94 -5.16 -4.30
C ASP A 325 20.78 -6.00 -3.75
N LEU A 326 19.66 -5.35 -3.46
CA LEU A 326 18.48 -6.03 -2.89
C LEU A 326 17.83 -7.00 -3.88
N GLN A 327 17.92 -6.72 -5.18
CA GLN A 327 17.28 -7.52 -6.21
C GLN A 327 17.99 -8.86 -6.35
N ASN A 328 19.31 -8.84 -6.42
CA ASN A 328 20.13 -10.03 -6.61
C ASN A 328 20.56 -10.68 -5.30
N GLY A 329 20.42 -9.98 -4.16
CA GLY A 329 20.83 -10.48 -2.86
C GLY A 329 22.36 -10.57 -2.72
N VAL A 330 23.11 -9.76 -3.48
CA VAL A 330 24.57 -9.73 -3.50
C VAL A 330 25.09 -8.45 -2.83
N ASN A 331 26.37 -8.46 -2.46
CA ASN A 331 27.06 -7.32 -1.88
C ASN A 331 28.52 -7.28 -2.36
N ASN A 332 29.20 -6.15 -2.14
CA ASN A 332 30.62 -5.99 -2.48
C ASN A 332 31.59 -6.30 -1.33
N LEU A 333 31.12 -6.84 -0.19
CA LEU A 333 31.95 -7.13 0.99
C LEU A 333 32.57 -8.53 0.96
N GLY A 334 32.03 -9.45 0.15
CA GLY A 334 32.54 -10.81 0.08
C GLY A 334 31.69 -11.73 -0.81
N PRO A 335 31.99 -13.04 -0.81
CA PRO A 335 31.31 -14.02 -1.66
C PRO A 335 29.92 -14.40 -1.15
N SER A 336 29.52 -13.95 0.04
CA SER A 336 28.25 -14.29 0.65
C SER A 336 27.08 -13.62 -0.06
N PHE A 337 26.04 -14.39 -0.40
CA PHE A 337 24.84 -13.88 -1.05
C PHE A 337 23.58 -14.55 -0.49
N LEU A 338 22.45 -13.85 -0.61
CA LEU A 338 21.14 -14.42 -0.37
C LEU A 338 20.63 -15.09 -1.63
N LYS A 339 20.30 -16.38 -1.54
CA LYS A 339 19.78 -17.11 -2.70
C LYS A 339 18.44 -16.51 -3.15
N GLU A 340 18.42 -16.05 -4.38
CA GLU A 340 17.27 -15.41 -5.02
C GLU A 340 15.97 -16.22 -4.87
N GLY A 341 14.89 -15.53 -4.51
CA GLY A 341 13.57 -16.12 -4.31
C GLY A 341 13.39 -16.88 -3.00
N GLN A 342 14.46 -17.13 -2.23
CA GLN A 342 14.31 -17.63 -0.87
C GLN A 342 13.75 -16.54 0.05
N ILE A 343 13.10 -16.98 1.13
CA ILE A 343 12.43 -16.09 2.09
C ILE A 343 13.35 -14.98 2.62
N PRO A 344 14.61 -15.21 3.02
CA PRO A 344 15.49 -14.13 3.47
C PRO A 344 15.77 -13.08 2.39
N GLN A 345 16.03 -13.49 1.15
CA GLN A 345 16.23 -12.56 0.03
C GLN A 345 14.98 -11.73 -0.23
N ARG A 346 13.81 -12.39 -0.34
CA ARG A 346 12.54 -11.71 -0.58
C ARG A 346 12.17 -10.76 0.56
N LEU A 347 12.50 -11.12 1.81
CA LEU A 347 12.28 -10.26 2.97
C LEU A 347 13.19 -9.04 2.94
N LEU A 348 14.49 -9.21 2.64
CA LEU A 348 15.42 -8.09 2.48
C LEU A 348 14.94 -7.15 1.38
N GLN A 349 14.57 -7.69 0.22
CA GLN A 349 14.03 -6.92 -0.89
C GLN A 349 12.76 -6.18 -0.47
N THR A 350 11.82 -6.86 0.18
CA THR A 350 10.57 -6.27 0.64
C THR A 350 10.80 -5.10 1.58
N LEU A 351 11.66 -5.25 2.61
CA LEU A 351 11.93 -4.20 3.59
C LEU A 351 12.67 -2.97 3.00
N GLY A 352 13.34 -3.12 1.86
CA GLY A 352 14.05 -2.03 1.18
C GLY A 352 13.32 -1.43 -0.03
N GLN A 353 12.08 -1.83 -0.30
CA GLN A 353 11.30 -1.33 -1.43
C GLN A 353 10.53 -0.03 -1.15
N ASP A 354 10.29 0.32 0.12
CA ASP A 354 9.58 1.54 0.51
C ASP A 354 10.44 2.35 1.47
N PHE A 355 10.83 3.57 1.09
CA PHE A 355 11.70 4.43 1.90
C PHE A 355 10.93 5.19 2.97
N TYR A 356 9.61 5.23 2.87
CA TYR A 356 8.76 6.08 3.69
C TYR A 356 8.06 5.28 4.76
N LYS A 357 7.45 4.17 4.37
CA LYS A 357 6.53 3.43 5.23
C LYS A 357 7.17 2.12 5.70
N PRO A 358 7.56 2.01 6.98
CA PRO A 358 7.79 0.74 7.64
C PRO A 358 6.62 -0.22 7.44
N MET A 359 6.91 -1.50 7.23
CA MET A 359 5.90 -2.50 6.87
C MET A 359 5.33 -3.17 8.11
N ARG A 360 4.02 -3.47 8.08
CA ARG A 360 3.37 -4.29 9.10
C ARG A 360 3.54 -5.78 8.81
N ILE A 361 3.33 -6.61 9.82
CA ILE A 361 3.38 -8.08 9.70
C ILE A 361 2.48 -8.58 8.55
N SER A 362 1.25 -8.13 8.46
CA SER A 362 0.30 -8.51 7.40
C SER A 362 0.77 -8.12 6.00
N GLU A 363 1.32 -6.91 5.84
CA GLU A 363 1.88 -6.46 4.56
C GLU A 363 3.12 -7.29 4.17
N LEU A 364 4.01 -7.57 5.12
CA LEU A 364 5.14 -8.48 4.92
C LEU A 364 4.67 -9.89 4.52
N HIS A 365 3.61 -10.40 5.17
CA HIS A 365 3.07 -11.71 4.88
C HIS A 365 2.55 -11.78 3.44
N GLU A 366 1.75 -10.81 3.03
CA GLU A 366 1.19 -10.75 1.66
C GLU A 366 2.31 -10.76 0.61
N ARG A 367 3.37 -9.97 0.81
CA ARG A 367 4.51 -9.90 -0.12
C ARG A 367 5.36 -11.17 -0.11
N LEU A 368 5.54 -11.81 1.05
CA LEU A 368 6.36 -13.02 1.19
C LEU A 368 5.61 -14.32 0.87
N TYR A 369 4.29 -14.33 0.95
CA TYR A 369 3.48 -15.51 0.73
C TYR A 369 2.24 -15.16 -0.12
N PRO A 370 2.42 -14.65 -1.36
CA PRO A 370 1.33 -14.07 -2.17
C PRO A 370 0.23 -15.06 -2.60
N LYS A 371 0.39 -16.36 -2.30
CA LYS A 371 -0.60 -17.41 -2.57
C LYS A 371 -1.32 -17.89 -1.30
N GLN A 372 -1.03 -17.27 -0.16
CA GLN A 372 -1.57 -17.63 1.14
C GLN A 372 -2.31 -16.43 1.69
N PHE A 373 -3.47 -16.68 2.29
CA PHE A 373 -4.19 -15.65 3.03
C PHE A 373 -3.49 -15.35 4.35
N TYR A 374 -3.72 -14.15 4.88
CA TYR A 374 -3.24 -13.78 6.20
C TYR A 374 -4.01 -14.50 7.31
N HIS A 375 -3.30 -15.27 8.13
CA HIS A 375 -3.86 -15.94 9.31
C HIS A 375 -3.41 -15.20 10.58
N PRO A 376 -4.32 -14.73 11.46
CA PRO A 376 -3.98 -13.81 12.55
C PRO A 376 -2.97 -14.37 13.58
N THR A 377 -2.92 -15.69 13.77
CA THR A 377 -1.92 -16.34 14.64
C THR A 377 -0.73 -16.95 13.89
N ALA A 378 -0.97 -17.76 12.86
CA ALA A 378 0.09 -18.48 12.16
C ALA A 378 0.99 -17.61 11.26
N ALA A 379 0.47 -16.51 10.70
CA ALA A 379 1.26 -15.62 9.84
C ALA A 379 2.36 -14.87 10.61
N PRO A 380 2.09 -14.25 11.78
CA PRO A 380 3.12 -13.68 12.64
C PRO A 380 4.29 -14.64 12.94
N ASP A 381 4.00 -15.87 13.36
CA ASP A 381 5.04 -16.84 13.73
C ASP A 381 6.00 -17.14 12.56
N ARG A 382 5.44 -17.37 11.36
CA ARG A 382 6.25 -17.62 10.15
C ARG A 382 7.13 -16.41 9.80
N LEU A 383 6.62 -15.20 10.01
CA LEU A 383 7.37 -13.98 9.76
C LEU A 383 8.46 -13.75 10.79
N TYR A 384 8.23 -14.02 12.07
CA TYR A 384 9.28 -13.96 13.09
C TYR A 384 10.43 -14.92 12.78
N GLN A 385 10.13 -16.12 12.27
CA GLN A 385 11.19 -17.04 11.80
C GLN A 385 11.94 -16.50 10.58
N ALA A 386 11.24 -15.88 9.62
CA ALA A 386 11.87 -15.24 8.47
C ALA A 386 12.80 -14.08 8.89
N LEU A 387 12.33 -13.22 9.78
CA LEU A 387 13.08 -12.10 10.36
C LEU A 387 14.31 -12.58 11.12
N LYS A 388 14.17 -13.61 11.97
CA LYS A 388 15.28 -14.22 12.71
C LYS A 388 16.37 -14.74 11.76
N ARG A 389 15.98 -15.44 10.70
CA ARG A 389 16.91 -15.97 9.69
C ARG A 389 17.65 -14.86 8.95
N LEU A 390 16.95 -13.79 8.55
CA LEU A 390 17.58 -12.66 7.88
C LEU A 390 18.53 -11.90 8.82
N ARG A 391 18.12 -11.62 10.06
CA ARG A 391 18.99 -11.00 11.09
C ARG A 391 20.26 -11.83 11.32
N SER A 392 20.14 -13.15 11.43
CA SER A 392 21.28 -14.06 11.56
C SER A 392 22.23 -13.97 10.37
N TRP A 393 21.69 -13.95 9.14
CA TRP A 393 22.51 -13.83 7.94
C TRP A 393 23.24 -12.49 7.86
N LEU A 394 22.57 -11.38 8.17
CA LEU A 394 23.18 -10.04 8.20
C LEU A 394 24.34 -9.99 9.19
N GLY A 395 24.14 -10.50 10.41
CA GLY A 395 25.19 -10.53 11.45
C GLY A 395 26.38 -11.43 11.10
N GLN A 396 26.14 -12.64 10.60
CA GLN A 396 27.20 -13.61 10.26
C GLN A 396 28.07 -13.16 9.08
N ASN A 397 27.54 -12.34 8.18
CA ASN A 397 28.24 -11.87 6.98
C ASN A 397 28.68 -10.41 7.10
N HIS A 398 28.61 -9.83 8.31
CA HIS A 398 29.01 -8.45 8.60
C HIS A 398 28.38 -7.42 7.65
N ILE A 399 27.13 -7.65 7.24
CA ILE A 399 26.41 -6.72 6.38
C ILE A 399 25.96 -5.54 7.24
N PRO A 400 26.27 -4.28 6.87
CA PRO A 400 26.01 -3.10 7.69
C PRO A 400 24.54 -2.65 7.68
N LEU A 401 23.61 -3.61 7.72
CA LEU A 401 22.17 -3.40 7.82
C LEU A 401 21.63 -4.06 9.09
N ALA A 402 20.61 -3.44 9.67
CA ALA A 402 19.80 -3.99 10.73
C ALA A 402 18.31 -3.98 10.32
N ILE A 403 17.53 -4.87 10.94
CA ILE A 403 16.07 -4.82 10.83
C ILE A 403 15.52 -4.20 12.11
N LYS A 404 15.07 -2.95 12.00
CA LYS A 404 14.43 -2.21 13.09
C LYS A 404 12.98 -2.64 13.22
N GLU A 405 12.54 -2.78 14.46
CA GLU A 405 11.14 -3.02 14.81
C GLU A 405 10.69 -1.91 15.76
N ASP A 406 9.61 -1.23 15.40
CA ASP A 406 9.02 -0.18 16.24
C ASP A 406 7.49 -0.28 16.17
N SER A 407 6.86 -0.58 17.30
CA SER A 407 5.39 -0.64 17.42
C SER A 407 4.72 -1.57 16.40
N GLY A 408 5.35 -2.72 16.11
CA GLY A 408 4.86 -3.70 15.14
C GLY A 408 5.13 -3.37 13.67
N PHE A 409 5.88 -2.31 13.40
CA PHE A 409 6.38 -1.97 12.08
C PHE A 409 7.84 -2.39 11.91
N TYR A 410 8.22 -2.82 10.70
CA TYR A 410 9.55 -3.27 10.35
C TYR A 410 10.14 -2.46 9.20
N SER A 411 11.39 -2.06 9.33
CA SER A 411 12.14 -1.37 8.28
C SER A 411 13.60 -1.83 8.28
N LEU A 412 14.31 -1.56 7.18
CA LEU A 412 15.76 -1.60 7.18
C LEU A 412 16.31 -0.35 7.88
N ASP A 413 17.43 -0.52 8.56
CA ASP A 413 18.24 0.55 9.13
C ASP A 413 19.72 0.22 8.85
N SER A 414 20.58 1.22 8.95
CA SER A 414 22.02 1.09 8.68
C SER A 414 22.82 1.09 9.97
N THR A 415 23.73 0.13 10.14
CA THR A 415 24.63 0.13 11.31
C THR A 415 25.93 0.87 11.04
N GLN A 416 26.33 1.00 9.78
CA GLN A 416 27.51 1.73 9.27
C GLN A 416 27.20 2.29 7.87
N GLY A 417 28.12 3.02 7.25
CA GLY A 417 27.94 3.55 5.89
C GLY A 417 27.65 2.45 4.86
N CYS A 418 26.44 2.45 4.30
CA CYS A 418 26.03 1.52 3.25
C CYS A 418 25.16 2.20 2.19
N LEU A 419 25.21 1.64 0.98
CA LEU A 419 24.40 2.01 -0.16
C LEU A 419 23.53 0.83 -0.55
N ILE A 420 22.22 1.07 -0.64
CA ILE A 420 21.25 0.14 -1.17
C ILE A 420 21.10 0.41 -2.66
N GLN A 421 21.40 -0.59 -3.49
CA GLN A 421 21.18 -0.52 -4.93
C GLN A 421 19.81 -1.11 -5.29
N LEU A 422 19.04 -0.33 -6.04
CA LEU A 422 17.72 -0.66 -6.55
C LEU A 422 17.70 -0.56 -8.07
N ALA A 423 17.03 -1.49 -8.73
CA ALA A 423 16.77 -1.40 -10.17
C ALA A 423 15.39 -0.79 -10.46
N LYS A 424 15.28 -0.08 -11.59
CA LYS A 424 14.05 0.60 -12.03
C LYS A 424 12.83 -0.33 -12.12
N ASP A 425 13.05 -1.56 -12.60
CA ASP A 425 12.01 -2.54 -12.86
C ASP A 425 12.14 -3.77 -11.97
N VAL A 426 11.24 -3.87 -10.99
CA VAL A 426 11.01 -5.08 -10.20
C VAL A 426 9.91 -5.95 -10.82
N SER A 427 9.05 -5.36 -11.67
CA SER A 427 7.85 -5.99 -12.23
C SER A 427 8.17 -7.11 -13.22
N THR A 428 9.30 -7.03 -13.92
CA THR A 428 9.84 -8.16 -14.68
C THR A 428 11.25 -8.39 -14.18
N PRO A 429 11.49 -9.39 -13.31
CA PRO A 429 12.86 -9.72 -12.93
C PRO A 429 13.62 -9.99 -14.23
N ALA A 430 14.80 -9.37 -14.39
CA ALA A 430 15.70 -9.76 -15.46
C ALA A 430 15.83 -11.30 -15.44
N LEU A 431 15.89 -11.93 -16.62
CA LEU A 431 16.20 -13.34 -16.68
C LEU A 431 17.46 -13.57 -15.86
N LYS A 432 17.39 -14.45 -14.85
CA LYS A 432 18.57 -14.88 -14.09
C LYS A 432 19.67 -15.22 -15.07
N PHE A 433 20.92 -14.86 -14.81
CA PHE A 433 22.01 -15.17 -15.74
C PHE A 433 22.01 -16.63 -16.21
N LYS A 434 21.80 -17.58 -15.29
CA LYS A 434 21.63 -19.01 -15.62
C LYS A 434 20.42 -19.29 -16.50
N LEU A 435 19.29 -18.63 -16.25
CA LEU A 435 18.07 -18.76 -17.05
C LEU A 435 18.23 -18.11 -18.42
N ALA A 436 18.95 -17.00 -18.53
CA ALA A 436 19.33 -16.35 -19.78
C ALA A 436 20.27 -17.25 -20.60
N GLN A 437 21.27 -17.88 -19.98
CA GLN A 437 22.11 -18.89 -20.63
C GLN A 437 21.30 -20.09 -21.11
N GLN A 438 20.35 -20.57 -20.30
CA GLN A 438 19.44 -21.64 -20.69
C GLN A 438 18.53 -21.22 -21.85
N LEU A 439 18.00 -19.99 -21.84
CA LEU A 439 17.23 -19.42 -22.94
C LEU A 439 18.06 -19.35 -24.22
N ALA A 440 19.31 -18.87 -24.14
CA ALA A 440 20.22 -18.81 -25.28
C ALA A 440 20.50 -20.21 -25.85
N LYS A 441 20.70 -21.22 -25.00
CA LYS A 441 20.82 -22.63 -25.45
C LYS A 441 19.57 -23.12 -26.18
N LEU A 442 18.38 -22.78 -25.67
CA LEU A 442 17.12 -23.13 -26.32
C LEU A 442 16.93 -22.39 -27.65
N GLN A 443 17.27 -21.11 -27.70
CA GLN A 443 17.23 -20.29 -28.92
C GLN A 443 18.15 -20.86 -30.00
N ASN A 444 19.39 -21.22 -29.63
CA ASN A 444 20.35 -21.79 -30.57
C ASN A 444 19.93 -23.17 -31.07
N HIS A 445 19.33 -24.01 -30.23
CA HIS A 445 18.94 -25.37 -30.62
C HIS A 445 17.63 -25.44 -31.42
N PHE A 446 16.62 -24.65 -31.04
CA PHE A 446 15.30 -24.70 -31.66
C PHE A 446 15.10 -23.65 -32.76
N PHE A 447 15.86 -22.55 -32.76
CA PHE A 447 15.81 -21.45 -33.76
C PHE A 447 14.38 -20.93 -34.00
N THR A 448 13.70 -21.37 -35.07
CA THR A 448 12.31 -21.03 -35.42
C THR A 448 11.30 -22.15 -35.08
N SER A 449 11.79 -23.32 -34.69
CA SER A 449 10.98 -24.49 -34.37
C SER A 449 10.32 -24.37 -33.00
N SER A 450 9.19 -25.06 -32.82
CA SER A 450 8.56 -25.18 -31.51
C SER A 450 9.45 -25.96 -30.53
N ILE A 451 9.61 -25.45 -29.31
CA ILE A 451 10.32 -26.11 -28.22
C ILE A 451 9.42 -27.23 -27.67
N SER A 452 9.79 -28.49 -27.91
CA SER A 452 9.12 -29.65 -27.32
C SER A 452 9.56 -29.84 -25.87
N ALA A 453 8.62 -29.85 -24.91
CA ALA A 453 8.93 -30.05 -23.50
C ALA A 453 9.75 -31.34 -23.22
N ALA A 454 9.54 -32.38 -24.03
CA ALA A 454 10.24 -33.66 -23.92
C ALA A 454 11.72 -33.59 -24.34
N LYS A 455 12.09 -32.65 -25.21
CA LYS A 455 13.48 -32.48 -25.71
C LYS A 455 14.31 -31.51 -24.86
N VAL A 456 13.69 -30.64 -24.06
CA VAL A 456 14.38 -29.65 -23.24
C VAL A 456 15.36 -30.26 -22.21
N PRO A 457 15.06 -31.39 -21.54
CA PRO A 457 15.99 -32.05 -20.63
C PRO A 457 17.36 -32.35 -21.26
N SER A 458 17.37 -32.94 -22.45
CA SER A 458 18.61 -33.31 -23.15
C SER A 458 19.36 -32.07 -23.65
N VAL A 459 18.65 -31.05 -24.15
CA VAL A 459 19.27 -29.80 -24.62
C VAL A 459 19.93 -29.01 -23.48
N LEU A 460 19.28 -28.95 -22.32
CA LEU A 460 19.78 -28.18 -21.18
C LEU A 460 20.70 -28.98 -20.25
N GLY A 461 20.77 -30.31 -20.39
CA GLY A 461 21.49 -31.19 -19.47
C GLY A 461 20.88 -31.18 -18.07
N VAL A 462 19.55 -31.18 -17.95
CA VAL A 462 18.84 -31.12 -16.67
C VAL A 462 17.71 -32.15 -16.60
N SER A 463 17.27 -32.50 -15.39
CA SER A 463 16.14 -33.43 -15.23
C SER A 463 14.83 -32.89 -15.83
N GLN A 464 13.91 -33.79 -16.19
CA GLN A 464 12.56 -33.45 -16.68
C GLN A 464 11.87 -32.40 -15.79
N ARG A 465 11.87 -32.61 -14.48
CA ARG A 465 11.27 -31.69 -13.51
C ARG A 465 11.92 -30.30 -13.56
N SER A 466 13.24 -30.23 -13.69
CA SER A 466 13.98 -28.96 -13.80
C SER A 466 13.68 -28.24 -15.11
N SER A 467 13.59 -28.98 -16.23
CA SER A 467 13.24 -28.43 -17.54
C SER A 467 11.85 -27.79 -17.53
N ILE A 468 10.86 -28.46 -16.94
CA ILE A 468 9.49 -27.93 -16.80
C ILE A 468 9.50 -26.66 -15.96
N ARG A 469 10.27 -26.62 -14.87
CA ARG A 469 10.42 -25.42 -14.05
C ARG A 469 11.02 -24.27 -14.87
N ILE A 470 12.08 -24.52 -15.63
CA ILE A 470 12.75 -23.53 -16.49
C ILE A 470 11.78 -23.00 -17.55
N LEU A 471 11.07 -23.87 -18.27
CA LEU A 471 10.10 -23.45 -19.29
C LEU A 471 8.97 -22.60 -18.70
N ASN A 472 8.43 -23.01 -17.55
CA ASN A 472 7.41 -22.22 -16.86
C ASN A 472 7.94 -20.85 -16.39
N GLU A 473 9.21 -20.77 -16.02
CA GLU A 473 9.87 -19.53 -15.66
C GLU A 473 10.06 -18.63 -16.89
N LEU A 474 10.58 -19.16 -18.00
CA LEU A 474 10.69 -18.44 -19.27
C LEU A 474 9.33 -17.95 -19.80
N CYS A 475 8.26 -18.74 -19.66
CA CYS A 475 6.90 -18.31 -19.95
C CYS A 475 6.48 -17.13 -19.09
N ARG A 476 6.77 -17.18 -17.79
CA ARG A 476 6.43 -16.09 -16.86
C ARG A 476 7.16 -14.80 -17.20
N HIS A 477 8.39 -14.90 -17.71
CA HIS A 477 9.16 -13.74 -18.20
C HIS A 477 8.75 -13.31 -19.62
N GLY A 478 7.73 -13.91 -20.23
CA GLY A 478 7.28 -13.56 -21.59
C GLY A 478 8.31 -13.86 -22.67
N ARG A 479 9.30 -14.71 -22.40
CA ARG A 479 10.38 -15.04 -23.34
C ARG A 479 10.01 -16.18 -24.27
N ILE A 480 9.13 -17.05 -23.78
CA ILE A 480 8.50 -18.09 -24.58
C ILE A 480 6.99 -18.09 -24.31
N GLU A 481 6.23 -18.63 -25.23
CA GLU A 481 4.78 -18.76 -25.13
C GLU A 481 4.38 -20.23 -25.23
N ARG A 482 3.46 -20.68 -24.37
CA ARG A 482 2.98 -22.07 -24.40
C ARG A 482 1.87 -22.22 -25.44
N ILE A 483 2.09 -23.04 -26.46
CA ILE A 483 1.15 -23.23 -27.58
C ILE A 483 0.07 -24.28 -27.26
N HIS A 484 0.43 -25.34 -26.52
CA HIS A 484 -0.48 -26.47 -26.23
C HIS A 484 -0.45 -26.89 -24.76
N LYS A 485 -1.57 -27.44 -24.26
CA LYS A 485 -1.69 -28.10 -22.95
C LYS A 485 -1.81 -29.62 -23.15
N GLY A 486 -1.20 -30.40 -22.25
CA GLY A 486 -1.26 -31.87 -22.27
C GLY A 486 0.08 -32.56 -22.61
N PRO A 487 0.06 -33.86 -22.96
CA PRO A 487 1.27 -34.66 -23.22
C PRO A 487 2.15 -34.07 -24.33
N LYS A 488 1.51 -33.39 -25.30
CA LYS A 488 2.14 -32.69 -26.41
C LYS A 488 2.27 -31.18 -26.12
N THR A 489 2.80 -30.81 -24.96
CA THR A 489 3.04 -29.40 -24.64
C THR A 489 4.25 -28.89 -25.44
N TYR A 490 4.02 -27.88 -26.28
CA TYR A 490 5.04 -27.17 -27.03
C TYR A 490 5.08 -25.69 -26.61
N TYR A 491 6.24 -25.07 -26.78
CA TYR A 491 6.46 -23.66 -26.55
C TYR A 491 7.02 -22.97 -27.81
N ARG A 492 6.76 -21.68 -27.98
CA ARG A 492 7.31 -20.84 -29.04
C ARG A 492 8.24 -19.79 -28.42
N LEU A 493 9.39 -19.54 -29.01
CA LEU A 493 10.21 -18.38 -28.64
C LEU A 493 9.46 -17.10 -29.05
N ARG A 494 9.41 -16.09 -28.18
CA ARG A 494 8.95 -14.76 -28.58
C ARG A 494 10.14 -13.99 -29.19
N PRO A 495 9.93 -13.25 -30.30
CA PRO A 495 10.94 -12.33 -30.80
C PRO A 495 11.30 -11.32 -29.70
N ALA A 496 12.58 -10.95 -29.66
CA ALA A 496 13.17 -10.13 -28.60
C ALA A 496 12.57 -8.73 -28.53
#